data_AF-A0A932CML8-F1
#
_entry.id   AF-A0A932CML8-F1
#
_cell.length_a   1.000
_cell.length_b   1.000
_cell.length_c   1.000
_cell.angle_alpha   90.00
_cell.angle_beta   90.00
_cell.angle_gamma   90.00
#
_symmetry.space_group_name_H-M   'P 1'
#
loop_
_entity.id
_entity.type
_entity.pdbx_description
1 polymer ?
#
loop_
_entity_poly.entity_id
_entity_poly.type
_entity_poly.pdbx_seq_one_letter_code
_entity_poly.pdbx_strand_id
1 'polypeptide(L)'
;LYRYRTGKGQHVDACLLDACLYTTSQAIMGASAGYIQGRSGNRYANRTLTNAFACKDGYVYLCIVIDAHWAKLCRVMGREDLIGHPRTATMALRSQNNDWLEGIVNDWLREKTAEEVLKLMAEAALVAAPIYDFSQVITDPHIREREMVAQVEHPTLGPVSLYGVSPKLSRTPGRVRTPAPQLGQHNEEVYGTYLDYDASKLEALQAEGVI
;
A
#
# COMPACT_ATOMS: atom_id res chain seq x y z
N LEU A 1 4.30 -19.90 -17.73
CA LEU A 1 3.44 -21.07 -18.05
C LEU A 1 3.32 -21.33 -19.56
N TYR A 2 2.95 -20.34 -20.39
CA TYR A 2 2.78 -20.52 -21.85
C TYR A 2 4.05 -21.07 -22.54
N ARG A 3 5.19 -20.36 -22.44
CA ARG A 3 6.47 -20.78 -23.03
C ARG A 3 6.89 -22.21 -22.67
N TYR A 4 6.71 -22.62 -21.41
CA TYR A 4 7.07 -23.97 -20.95
C TYR A 4 6.22 -25.08 -21.60
N ARG A 5 4.98 -24.77 -21.99
CA ARG A 5 4.07 -25.75 -22.61
C ARG A 5 4.18 -25.76 -24.12
N THR A 6 4.45 -24.62 -24.73
CA THR A 6 4.38 -24.47 -26.21
C THR A 6 5.73 -24.31 -26.88
N GLY A 7 6.79 -24.01 -26.12
CA GLY A 7 8.10 -23.61 -26.68
C GLY A 7 8.09 -22.24 -27.36
N LYS A 8 6.97 -21.49 -27.33
CA LYS A 8 6.80 -20.22 -28.04
C LYS A 8 6.72 -19.03 -27.08
N GLY A 9 7.22 -17.89 -27.54
CA GLY A 9 6.98 -16.59 -26.91
C GLY A 9 5.54 -16.10 -27.11
N GLN A 10 5.19 -15.00 -26.46
CA GLN A 10 3.93 -14.30 -26.69
C GLN A 10 4.15 -12.78 -26.56
N HIS A 11 3.34 -12.00 -27.27
CA HIS A 11 3.26 -10.56 -27.07
C HIS A 11 2.37 -10.27 -25.85
N VAL A 12 2.81 -9.33 -25.00
CA VAL A 12 2.05 -8.87 -23.84
C VAL A 12 1.86 -7.37 -24.01
N ASP A 13 0.63 -6.96 -24.28
CA ASP A 13 0.23 -5.56 -24.31
C ASP A 13 -0.32 -5.17 -22.93
N ALA A 14 0.15 -4.04 -22.40
CA ALA A 14 -0.24 -3.50 -21.12
C ALA A 14 -0.16 -1.99 -21.16
N CYS A 15 -1.22 -1.30 -20.75
CA CYS A 15 -1.29 0.15 -20.77
C CYS A 15 -1.55 0.75 -19.38
N LEU A 16 -1.17 2.02 -19.20
CA LEU A 16 -1.36 2.74 -17.94
C LEU A 16 -2.85 2.85 -17.57
N LEU A 17 -3.73 2.99 -18.58
CA LEU A 17 -5.17 3.09 -18.35
C LEU A 17 -5.72 1.83 -17.66
N ASP A 18 -5.39 0.65 -18.17
CA ASP A 18 -5.85 -0.63 -17.61
C ASP A 18 -5.31 -0.84 -16.19
N ALA A 19 -4.02 -0.52 -15.99
CA ALA A 19 -3.39 -0.60 -14.67
C ALA A 19 -4.08 0.33 -13.66
N CYS A 20 -4.35 1.58 -14.04
CA CYS A 20 -5.10 2.52 -13.20
C CYS A 20 -6.51 2.00 -12.90
N LEU A 21 -7.26 1.53 -13.91
CA LEU A 21 -8.60 0.98 -13.72
C LEU A 21 -8.62 -0.18 -12.73
N TYR A 22 -7.59 -1.04 -12.76
CA TYR A 22 -7.47 -2.16 -11.82
C TYR A 22 -7.33 -1.72 -10.35
N THR A 23 -6.85 -0.50 -10.10
CA THR A 23 -6.73 0.06 -8.74
C THR A 23 -8.01 0.72 -8.21
N THR A 24 -9.03 0.94 -9.04
CA THR A 24 -10.22 1.75 -8.70
C THR A 24 -11.30 1.06 -7.85
N SER A 25 -10.96 -0.03 -7.14
CA SER A 25 -11.79 -0.73 -6.14
C SER A 25 -13.32 -0.74 -6.40
N GLN A 26 -13.81 -1.74 -7.13
CA GLN A 26 -15.25 -1.98 -7.39
C GLN A 26 -16.01 -0.88 -8.14
N ALA A 27 -15.39 0.24 -8.55
CA ALA A 27 -16.10 1.34 -9.21
C ALA A 27 -16.84 0.91 -10.50
N ILE A 28 -16.22 0.07 -11.33
CA ILE A 28 -16.83 -0.47 -12.56
C ILE A 28 -18.06 -1.33 -12.21
N MET A 29 -17.94 -2.18 -11.19
CA MET A 29 -19.04 -3.02 -10.72
C MET A 29 -20.19 -2.16 -10.18
N GLY A 30 -19.88 -1.15 -9.36
CA GLY A 30 -20.88 -0.21 -8.85
C GLY A 30 -21.62 0.52 -9.97
N ALA A 31 -20.88 1.06 -10.94
CA ALA A 31 -21.47 1.77 -12.08
C ALA A 31 -22.40 0.87 -12.91
N SER A 32 -22.02 -0.39 -13.14
CA SER A 32 -22.88 -1.38 -13.83
C SER A 32 -24.19 -1.68 -13.09
N ALA A 33 -24.21 -1.50 -11.77
CA ALA A 33 -25.39 -1.67 -10.92
C ALA A 33 -26.15 -0.34 -10.68
N GLY A 34 -25.81 0.74 -11.38
CA GLY A 34 -26.43 2.06 -11.23
C GLY A 34 -25.95 2.86 -10.02
N TYR A 35 -24.91 2.40 -9.32
CA TYR A 35 -24.30 3.12 -8.20
C TYR A 35 -23.06 3.87 -8.65
N ILE A 36 -23.14 5.21 -8.66
CA ILE A 36 -22.00 6.09 -8.98
C ILE A 36 -21.35 6.56 -7.69
N GLN A 37 -20.15 6.06 -7.40
CA GLN A 37 -19.37 6.50 -6.25
C GLN A 37 -18.83 7.92 -6.47
N GLY A 38 -19.25 8.86 -5.63
CA GLY A 38 -18.71 10.21 -5.59
C GLY A 38 -17.38 10.30 -4.81
N ARG A 39 -16.78 11.50 -4.79
CA ARG A 39 -15.62 11.78 -3.93
C ARG A 39 -16.04 11.79 -2.46
N SER A 40 -15.35 11.02 -1.62
CA SER A 40 -15.66 10.86 -0.19
C SER A 40 -14.53 11.24 0.76
N GLY A 41 -13.48 11.90 0.25
CA GLY A 41 -12.27 12.18 1.02
C GLY A 41 -11.61 10.89 1.50
N ASN A 42 -11.28 10.82 2.80
CA ASN A 42 -10.66 9.64 3.42
C ASN A 42 -11.65 8.52 3.78
N ARG A 43 -12.96 8.76 3.65
CA ARG A 43 -14.00 7.77 3.98
C ARG A 43 -14.02 6.66 2.94
N TYR A 44 -14.10 5.42 3.42
CA TYR A 44 -14.53 4.31 2.58
C TYR A 44 -16.03 4.45 2.32
N ALA A 45 -16.41 4.67 1.06
CA ALA A 45 -17.79 4.92 0.67
C ALA A 45 -18.72 3.81 1.21
N ASN A 46 -19.88 4.20 1.77
CA ASN A 46 -20.89 3.31 2.36
C ASN A 46 -20.44 2.50 3.59
N ARG A 47 -19.37 2.90 4.28
CA ARG A 47 -18.95 2.32 5.57
C ARG A 47 -18.72 3.41 6.61
N THR A 48 -19.59 3.45 7.62
CA THR A 48 -19.50 4.40 8.73
C THR A 48 -18.22 4.19 9.52
N LEU A 49 -17.52 5.26 9.89
CA LEU A 49 -16.30 5.19 10.72
C LEU A 49 -15.15 4.35 10.12
N THR A 50 -15.20 4.01 8.83
CA THR A 50 -14.05 3.50 8.09
C THR A 50 -13.33 4.68 7.45
N ASN A 51 -12.45 5.32 8.23
CA ASN A 51 -11.87 6.62 7.93
C ASN A 51 -10.55 6.83 8.70
N ALA A 52 -9.81 7.87 8.32
CA ALA A 52 -8.69 8.41 9.08
C ALA A 52 -9.19 9.36 10.18
N PHE A 53 -8.69 9.18 11.41
CA PHE A 53 -9.04 9.98 12.57
C PHE A 53 -7.79 10.55 13.25
N ALA A 54 -7.88 11.79 13.70
CA ALA A 54 -6.80 12.43 14.44
C ALA A 54 -6.72 11.88 15.86
N CYS A 55 -5.50 11.71 16.33
CA CYS A 55 -5.12 11.38 17.70
C CYS A 55 -4.26 12.53 18.25
N LYS A 56 -3.86 12.44 19.52
CA LYS A 56 -3.03 13.42 20.22
C LYS A 56 -1.68 13.69 19.52
N ASP A 57 -1.10 12.66 18.92
CA ASP A 57 0.27 12.67 18.37
C ASP A 57 0.36 12.15 16.92
N GLY A 58 -0.78 12.05 16.22
CA GLY A 58 -0.81 11.54 14.84
C GLY A 58 -2.20 11.16 14.37
N TYR A 59 -2.28 10.13 13.53
CA TYR A 59 -3.53 9.64 12.98
C TYR A 59 -3.60 8.13 13.01
N VAL A 60 -4.83 7.62 13.12
CA VAL A 60 -5.16 6.21 12.96
C VAL A 60 -6.21 6.04 11.88
N TYR A 61 -6.11 4.96 11.12
CA TYR A 61 -7.18 4.50 10.25
C TYR A 61 -8.01 3.45 10.99
N LEU A 62 -9.30 3.69 11.15
CA LEU A 62 -10.23 2.73 11.74
C LEU A 62 -11.04 2.03 10.65
N CYS A 63 -11.44 0.79 10.88
CA CYS A 63 -12.29 0.03 9.97
C CYS A 63 -13.48 -0.63 10.70
N ILE A 64 -14.61 0.07 10.73
CA ILE A 64 -15.83 -0.34 11.44
C ILE A 64 -16.92 -0.67 10.43
N VAL A 65 -17.06 -1.95 10.09
CA VAL A 65 -17.83 -2.37 8.92
C VAL A 65 -19.20 -2.92 9.29
N ILE A 66 -19.26 -3.78 10.31
CA ILE A 66 -20.45 -4.55 10.67
C ILE A 66 -20.97 -4.18 12.06
N ASP A 67 -22.23 -4.53 12.37
CA ASP A 67 -22.87 -4.24 13.66
C ASP A 67 -22.05 -4.76 14.85
N ALA A 68 -21.39 -5.92 14.70
CA ALA A 68 -20.52 -6.47 15.73
C ALA A 68 -19.29 -5.58 16.01
N HIS A 69 -18.71 -4.93 14.99
CA HIS A 69 -17.60 -3.99 15.19
C HIS A 69 -18.09 -2.73 15.90
N TRP A 70 -19.25 -2.22 15.51
CA TRP A 70 -19.88 -1.06 16.15
C TRP A 70 -20.12 -1.31 17.65
N ALA A 71 -20.76 -2.43 17.99
CA ALA A 71 -21.03 -2.76 19.39
C ALA A 71 -19.75 -2.89 20.23
N LYS A 72 -18.67 -3.43 19.66
CA LYS A 72 -17.35 -3.48 20.32
C LYS A 72 -16.77 -2.09 20.51
N LEU A 73 -16.80 -1.24 19.47
CA LEU A 73 -16.29 0.13 19.57
C LEU A 73 -17.04 0.93 20.64
N CYS A 74 -18.37 0.83 20.69
CA CYS A 74 -19.17 1.46 21.75
C CYS A 74 -18.70 1.07 23.15
N ARG A 75 -18.44 -0.22 23.40
CA ARG A 75 -17.93 -0.69 24.70
C ARG A 75 -16.54 -0.14 25.00
N VAL A 76 -15.64 -0.13 24.01
CA VAL A 76 -14.30 0.46 24.15
C VAL A 76 -14.36 1.96 24.49
N MET A 77 -15.35 2.67 23.93
CA MET A 77 -15.58 4.09 24.21
C MET A 77 -16.33 4.35 25.53
N GLY A 78 -16.86 3.31 26.20
CA GLY A 78 -17.78 3.46 27.34
C GLY A 78 -19.11 4.13 26.95
N ARG A 79 -19.58 3.89 25.72
CA ARG A 79 -20.76 4.48 25.10
C ARG A 79 -21.74 3.41 24.61
N GLU A 80 -22.01 2.42 25.45
CA GLU A 80 -22.99 1.35 25.15
C GLU A 80 -24.39 1.87 24.87
N ASP A 81 -24.73 3.08 25.35
CA ASP A 81 -25.96 3.80 25.02
C ASP A 81 -26.16 3.98 23.50
N LEU A 82 -25.06 4.05 22.74
CA LEU A 82 -25.07 4.20 21.29
C LEU A 82 -25.31 2.88 20.54
N ILE A 83 -25.33 1.71 21.18
CA ILE A 83 -25.54 0.44 20.48
C ILE A 83 -26.98 0.33 19.95
N GLY A 84 -27.97 0.70 20.76
CA GLY A 84 -29.40 0.65 20.43
C GLY A 84 -30.02 2.00 20.08
N HIS A 85 -29.22 3.08 20.02
CA HIS A 85 -29.74 4.42 19.82
C HIS A 85 -30.44 4.57 18.45
N PRO A 86 -31.56 5.33 18.34
CA PRO A 86 -32.35 5.43 17.11
C PRO A 86 -31.59 5.92 15.86
N ARG A 87 -30.44 6.58 16.05
CA ARG A 87 -29.56 7.04 14.97
C ARG A 87 -28.46 6.05 14.57
N THR A 88 -28.27 4.96 15.30
CA THR A 88 -27.07 4.10 15.20
C THR A 88 -27.36 2.60 15.25
N ALA A 89 -28.59 2.20 15.54
CA ALA A 89 -28.98 0.80 15.75
C ALA A 89 -28.71 -0.10 14.55
N THR A 90 -28.73 0.44 13.32
CA THR A 90 -28.43 -0.30 12.09
C THR A 90 -27.31 0.36 11.29
N MET A 91 -26.63 -0.42 10.46
CA MET A 91 -25.61 0.11 9.54
C MET A 91 -26.13 1.24 8.65
N ALA A 92 -27.38 1.15 8.17
CA ALA A 92 -27.98 2.20 7.35
C ALA A 92 -28.15 3.51 8.13
N LEU A 93 -28.64 3.42 9.38
CA LEU A 93 -28.79 4.58 10.26
C LEU A 93 -27.44 5.21 10.60
N ARG A 94 -26.43 4.38 10.88
CA ARG A 94 -25.06 4.87 11.12
C ARG A 94 -24.51 5.61 9.90
N SER A 95 -24.69 5.06 8.69
CA SER A 95 -24.27 5.74 7.45
C SER A 95 -24.96 7.08 7.23
N GLN A 96 -26.26 7.18 7.54
CA GLN A 96 -27.01 8.44 7.45
C GLN A 96 -26.56 9.47 8.50
N ASN A 97 -26.02 9.02 9.62
CA ASN A 97 -25.58 9.87 10.74
C ASN A 97 -24.05 9.87 10.89
N ASN A 98 -23.30 9.59 9.83
CA ASN A 98 -21.85 9.37 9.90
C ASN A 98 -21.10 10.61 10.41
N ASP A 99 -21.47 11.82 9.99
CA ASP A 99 -20.80 13.06 10.45
C ASP A 99 -20.93 13.25 11.97
N TRP A 100 -22.12 12.97 12.52
CA TRP A 100 -22.36 13.03 13.97
C TRP A 100 -21.59 11.96 14.73
N LEU A 101 -21.52 10.74 14.19
CA LEU A 101 -20.75 9.65 14.76
C LEU A 101 -19.24 9.91 14.70
N GLU A 102 -18.74 10.46 13.60
CA GLU A 102 -17.34 10.87 13.48
C GLU A 102 -16.99 11.94 14.50
N GLY A 103 -17.91 12.87 14.81
CA GLY A 103 -17.72 13.83 15.91
C GLY A 103 -17.48 13.14 17.26
N ILE A 104 -18.37 12.20 17.63
CA ILE A 104 -18.25 11.44 18.89
C ILE A 104 -16.92 10.67 18.96
N VAL A 105 -16.55 10.00 17.86
CA VAL A 105 -15.31 9.22 17.80
C VAL A 105 -14.08 10.13 17.84
N ASN A 106 -14.10 11.27 17.14
CA ASN A 106 -13.01 12.26 17.18
C ASN A 106 -12.81 12.83 18.59
N ASP A 107 -13.89 13.16 19.30
CA ASP A 107 -13.81 13.66 20.68
C ASP A 107 -13.18 12.62 21.61
N TRP A 108 -13.52 11.34 21.43
CA TRP A 108 -12.94 10.25 22.21
C TRP A 108 -11.46 9.99 21.86
N LEU A 109 -11.06 10.18 20.60
CA LEU A 109 -9.69 9.94 20.11
C LEU A 109 -8.72 11.09 20.39
N ARG A 110 -9.19 12.35 20.43
CA ARG A 110 -8.36 13.55 20.64
C ARG A 110 -7.45 13.44 21.85
N GLU A 111 -7.92 12.82 22.92
CA GLU A 111 -7.20 12.69 24.19
C GLU A 111 -6.22 11.50 24.24
N LYS A 112 -6.11 10.73 23.16
CA LYS A 112 -5.31 9.49 23.10
C LYS A 112 -4.23 9.57 22.04
N THR A 113 -3.08 8.99 22.34
CA THR A 113 -2.03 8.73 21.35
C THR A 113 -2.47 7.66 20.36
N ALA A 114 -1.88 7.64 19.17
CA ALA A 114 -2.16 6.61 18.17
C ALA A 114 -1.87 5.20 18.72
N GLU A 115 -0.81 5.04 19.52
CA GLU A 115 -0.44 3.77 20.15
C GLU A 115 -1.50 3.27 21.15
N GLU A 116 -2.00 4.15 22.02
CA GLU A 116 -3.09 3.81 22.95
C GLU A 116 -4.34 3.34 22.20
N VAL A 117 -4.68 4.01 21.10
CA VAL A 117 -5.84 3.62 20.28
C VAL A 117 -5.61 2.26 19.64
N LEU A 118 -4.45 2.01 19.04
CA LEU A 118 -4.12 0.72 18.44
C LEU A 118 -4.19 -0.41 19.45
N LYS A 119 -3.70 -0.20 20.68
CA LYS A 119 -3.79 -1.17 21.77
C LYS A 119 -5.25 -1.48 22.13
N LEU A 120 -6.07 -0.45 22.35
CA LEU A 120 -7.50 -0.60 22.66
C LEU A 120 -8.27 -1.34 21.54
N MET A 121 -7.96 -1.01 20.29
CA MET A 121 -8.58 -1.69 19.13
C MET A 121 -8.14 -3.15 19.06
N ALA A 122 -6.86 -3.45 19.26
CA ALA A 122 -6.33 -4.82 19.26
C ALA A 122 -6.95 -5.68 20.36
N GLU A 123 -7.07 -5.16 21.59
CA GLU A 123 -7.70 -5.84 22.73
C GLU A 123 -9.18 -6.17 22.45
N ALA A 124 -9.89 -5.31 21.71
CA ALA A 124 -11.27 -5.53 21.29
C ALA A 124 -11.39 -6.40 20.02
N ALA A 125 -10.28 -6.82 19.41
CA ALA A 125 -10.22 -7.42 18.08
C ALA A 125 -10.97 -6.58 17.03
N LEU A 126 -10.66 -5.29 16.99
CA LEU A 126 -11.08 -4.31 16.01
C LEU A 126 -9.91 -3.94 15.09
N VAL A 127 -10.21 -3.68 13.82
CA VAL A 127 -9.20 -3.35 12.81
C VAL A 127 -8.87 -1.87 12.87
N ALA A 128 -7.61 -1.58 13.19
CA ALA A 128 -7.04 -0.25 13.13
C ALA A 128 -5.57 -0.33 12.68
N ALA A 129 -5.07 0.75 12.07
CA ALA A 129 -3.67 0.88 11.67
C ALA A 129 -3.18 2.32 11.89
N PRO A 130 -1.90 2.52 12.23
CA PRO A 130 -1.32 3.86 12.25
C PRO A 130 -1.24 4.42 10.82
N ILE A 131 -1.31 5.74 10.70
CA ILE A 131 -1.00 6.43 9.44
C ILE A 131 0.41 7.00 9.58
N TYR A 132 1.36 6.34 8.93
CA TYR A 132 2.77 6.73 8.96
C TYR A 132 3.14 7.70 7.85
N ASP A 133 4.08 8.59 8.15
CA ASP A 133 4.92 9.19 7.12
C ASP A 133 6.05 8.23 6.68
N PHE A 134 6.77 8.60 5.61
CA PHE A 134 7.83 7.72 5.09
C PHE A 134 9.04 7.60 6.03
N SER A 135 9.29 8.57 6.92
CA SER A 135 10.37 8.47 7.92
C SER A 135 10.05 7.39 8.96
N GLN A 136 8.77 7.28 9.35
CA GLN A 136 8.28 6.21 10.22
C GLN A 136 8.31 4.87 9.48
N VAL A 137 7.84 4.81 8.23
CA VAL A 137 7.86 3.58 7.39
C VAL A 137 9.25 2.97 7.29
N ILE A 138 10.30 3.77 7.04
CA ILE A 138 11.67 3.23 6.89
C ILE A 138 12.28 2.75 8.20
N THR A 139 11.71 3.14 9.35
CA THR A 139 12.16 2.75 10.68
C THR A 139 11.32 1.67 11.34
N ASP A 140 10.13 1.38 10.81
CA ASP A 140 9.21 0.40 11.38
C ASP A 140 9.85 -1.01 11.43
N PRO A 141 9.87 -1.66 12.62
CA PRO A 141 10.50 -2.97 12.79
C PRO A 141 9.93 -4.05 11.88
N HIS A 142 8.60 -4.07 11.70
CA HIS A 142 7.94 -5.08 10.89
C HIS A 142 8.21 -4.86 9.40
N ILE A 143 8.19 -3.61 8.93
CA ILE A 143 8.51 -3.28 7.53
C ILE A 143 9.97 -3.64 7.20
N ARG A 144 10.90 -3.43 8.14
CA ARG A 144 12.31 -3.84 8.02
C ARG A 144 12.48 -5.35 8.02
N GLU A 145 11.81 -6.08 8.92
CA GLU A 145 11.81 -7.55 8.95
C GLU A 145 11.21 -8.14 7.66
N ARG A 146 10.22 -7.46 7.09
CA ARG A 146 9.65 -7.76 5.78
C ARG A 146 10.58 -7.37 4.63
N GLU A 147 11.79 -6.88 4.88
CA GLU A 147 12.80 -6.46 3.90
C GLU A 147 12.23 -5.53 2.83
N MET A 148 11.29 -4.65 3.19
CA MET A 148 10.66 -3.72 2.24
C MET A 148 11.48 -2.44 2.06
N VAL A 149 12.48 -2.23 2.91
CA VAL A 149 13.45 -1.13 2.84
C VAL A 149 14.81 -1.76 2.50
N ALA A 150 15.06 -1.98 1.21
CA ALA A 150 16.30 -2.57 0.73
C ALA A 150 17.41 -1.51 0.71
N GLN A 151 18.58 -1.81 1.28
CA GLN A 151 19.75 -0.93 1.23
C GLN A 151 20.67 -1.36 0.10
N VAL A 152 21.16 -0.41 -0.68
CA VAL A 152 22.20 -0.63 -1.69
C VAL A 152 23.26 0.47 -1.61
N GLU A 153 24.52 0.11 -1.90
CA GLU A 153 25.61 1.07 -2.03
C GLU A 153 25.62 1.61 -3.46
N HIS A 154 25.25 2.87 -3.65
CA HIS A 154 25.24 3.53 -4.95
C HIS A 154 26.60 4.19 -5.24
N PRO A 155 27.20 3.98 -6.43
CA PRO A 155 28.57 4.43 -6.70
C PRO A 155 28.84 5.93 -6.50
N THR A 156 27.79 6.76 -6.66
CA THR A 156 27.89 8.23 -6.52
C THR A 156 27.10 8.82 -5.36
N LEU A 157 26.10 8.10 -4.83
CA LEU A 157 25.21 8.62 -3.78
C LEU A 157 25.52 8.01 -2.41
N GLY A 158 26.39 7.01 -2.34
CA GLY A 158 26.63 6.26 -1.13
C GLY A 158 25.45 5.31 -0.82
N PRO A 159 25.19 5.03 0.46
CA PRO A 159 24.09 4.15 0.85
C PRO A 159 22.72 4.77 0.54
N VAL A 160 21.88 4.05 -0.22
CA VAL A 160 20.52 4.47 -0.56
C VAL A 160 19.49 3.38 -0.26
N SER A 161 18.28 3.81 0.09
CA SER A 161 17.14 2.94 0.37
C SER A 161 16.22 2.82 -0.85
N LEU A 162 15.85 1.59 -1.19
CA LEU A 162 14.94 1.24 -2.29
C LEU A 162 13.79 0.38 -1.78
N TYR A 163 12.71 0.31 -2.55
CA TYR A 163 11.64 -0.65 -2.28
C TYR A 163 12.16 -2.09 -2.40
N GLY A 164 11.90 -2.89 -1.38
CA GLY A 164 12.16 -4.31 -1.39
C GLY A 164 11.19 -5.09 -2.29
N VAL A 165 11.48 -6.38 -2.47
CA VAL A 165 10.62 -7.26 -3.25
C VAL A 165 9.41 -7.68 -2.40
N SER A 166 8.22 -7.27 -2.84
CA SER A 166 6.95 -7.55 -2.15
C SER A 166 6.65 -9.05 -1.97
N PRO A 167 6.66 -9.89 -3.03
CA PRO A 167 6.42 -11.32 -2.87
C PRO A 167 7.60 -12.00 -2.16
N LYS A 168 7.31 -12.65 -1.02
CA LYS A 168 8.29 -13.45 -0.28
C LYS A 168 8.16 -14.92 -0.68
N LEU A 169 9.15 -15.38 -1.45
CA LEU A 169 9.18 -16.73 -1.97
C LEU A 169 10.18 -17.55 -1.13
N SER A 170 9.71 -18.59 -0.44
CA SER A 170 10.53 -19.38 0.48
C SER A 170 11.68 -20.14 -0.19
N ARG A 171 11.57 -20.45 -1.49
CA ARG A 171 12.59 -21.20 -2.26
C ARG A 171 13.44 -20.33 -3.18
N THR A 172 12.90 -19.22 -3.65
CA THR A 172 13.55 -18.33 -4.62
C THR A 172 13.31 -16.87 -4.21
N PRO A 173 13.79 -16.45 -3.03
CA PRO A 173 13.52 -15.12 -2.51
C PRO A 173 14.05 -14.06 -3.49
N GLY A 174 13.17 -13.12 -3.85
CA GLY A 174 13.57 -11.95 -4.63
C GLY A 174 14.37 -10.98 -3.75
N ARG A 175 15.39 -10.34 -4.34
CA ARG A 175 16.22 -9.35 -3.64
C ARG A 175 16.68 -8.26 -4.60
N VAL A 176 16.85 -7.05 -4.08
CA VAL A 176 17.57 -5.98 -4.78
C VAL A 176 19.06 -6.33 -4.69
N ARG A 177 19.71 -6.58 -5.84
CA ARG A 177 21.07 -7.12 -5.89
C ARG A 177 22.16 -6.05 -6.01
N THR A 178 21.87 -5.02 -6.78
CA THR A 178 22.83 -3.98 -7.17
C THR A 178 22.08 -2.65 -7.29
N PRO A 179 22.78 -1.52 -7.18
CA PRO A 179 22.24 -0.23 -7.58
C PRO A 179 21.88 -0.21 -9.08
N ALA A 180 21.21 0.86 -9.52
CA ALA A 180 21.01 1.13 -10.93
C ALA A 180 22.37 1.24 -11.65
N PRO A 181 22.53 0.64 -12.83
CA PRO A 181 23.77 0.75 -13.58
C PRO A 181 23.95 2.15 -14.16
N GLN A 182 25.22 2.55 -14.32
CA GLN A 182 25.56 3.74 -15.10
C GLN A 182 25.26 3.54 -16.58
N LEU A 183 25.12 4.64 -17.31
CA LEU A 183 25.01 4.60 -18.77
C LEU A 183 26.20 3.84 -19.38
N GLY A 184 25.92 2.82 -20.19
CA GLY A 184 26.95 2.00 -20.84
C GLY A 184 27.73 1.06 -19.93
N GLN A 185 27.44 0.97 -18.63
CA GLN A 185 28.23 0.19 -17.65
C GLN A 185 28.43 -1.27 -18.06
N HIS A 186 27.46 -1.87 -18.76
CA HIS A 186 27.50 -3.28 -19.15
C HIS A 186 27.75 -3.47 -20.66
N ASN A 187 28.20 -2.45 -21.40
CA ASN A 187 28.44 -2.58 -22.84
C ASN A 187 29.48 -3.68 -23.12
N GLU A 188 30.67 -3.59 -22.53
CA GLU A 188 31.73 -4.59 -22.73
C GLU A 188 31.29 -6.00 -22.33
N GLU A 189 30.61 -6.15 -21.19
CA GLU A 189 30.06 -7.44 -20.75
C GLU A 189 29.08 -8.00 -21.80
N VAL A 190 28.13 -7.18 -22.27
CA VAL A 190 27.09 -7.65 -23.17
C VAL A 190 27.62 -7.98 -24.56
N TYR A 191 28.36 -7.05 -25.16
CA TYR A 191 28.89 -7.23 -26.51
C TYR A 191 30.02 -8.26 -26.55
N GLY A 192 30.88 -8.30 -25.53
CA GLY A 192 31.97 -9.29 -25.45
C GLY A 192 31.45 -10.68 -25.11
N THR A 193 30.66 -10.82 -24.04
CA THR A 193 30.30 -12.16 -23.50
C THR A 193 29.12 -12.81 -24.20
N TYR A 194 28.11 -12.03 -24.61
CA TYR A 194 26.89 -12.60 -25.20
C TYR A 194 26.85 -12.51 -26.73
N LEU A 195 27.65 -11.62 -27.33
CA LEU A 195 27.70 -11.42 -28.79
C LEU A 195 29.06 -11.74 -29.41
N ASP A 196 30.05 -12.13 -28.60
CA ASP A 196 31.41 -12.51 -29.02
C ASP A 196 32.14 -11.41 -29.82
N TYR A 197 31.95 -10.13 -29.46
CA TYR A 197 32.67 -9.02 -30.09
C TYR A 197 34.05 -8.84 -29.44
N ASP A 198 35.07 -8.62 -30.26
CA ASP A 198 36.40 -8.31 -29.78
C ASP A 198 36.57 -6.82 -29.47
N ALA A 199 37.66 -6.48 -28.78
CA ALA A 199 37.98 -5.11 -28.38
C ALA A 199 38.01 -4.14 -29.57
N SER A 200 38.53 -4.58 -30.73
CA SER A 200 38.63 -3.74 -31.92
C SER A 200 37.25 -3.33 -32.45
N LYS A 201 36.29 -4.26 -32.40
CA LYS A 201 34.93 -4.00 -32.83
C LYS A 201 34.19 -3.11 -31.84
N LEU A 202 34.46 -3.24 -30.54
CA LEU A 202 33.92 -2.33 -29.52
C LEU A 202 34.42 -0.90 -29.71
N GLU A 203 35.73 -0.73 -29.92
CA GLU A 203 36.34 0.58 -30.18
C GLU A 203 35.76 1.23 -31.43
N ALA A 204 35.54 0.47 -32.50
CA ALA A 204 34.90 0.96 -33.72
C ALA A 204 33.46 1.44 -33.46
N LEU A 205 32.65 0.64 -32.75
CA LEU A 205 31.27 1.03 -32.41
C LEU A 205 31.22 2.29 -31.53
N GLN A 206 32.18 2.44 -30.62
CA GLN A 206 32.27 3.63 -29.78
C GLN A 206 32.70 4.86 -30.59
N ALA A 207 33.65 4.71 -31.51
CA ALA A 207 34.07 5.78 -32.42
C ALA A 207 32.95 6.22 -33.37
N GLU A 208 32.06 5.31 -33.77
CA GLU A 208 30.88 5.57 -34.59
C GLU A 208 29.70 6.16 -33.80
N GLY A 209 29.78 6.22 -32.46
CA GLY A 209 28.70 6.70 -31.60
C GLY A 209 27.50 5.74 -31.50
N VAL A 210 27.71 4.46 -31.80
CA VAL A 210 26.70 3.40 -31.66
C VAL A 210 26.54 2.98 -30.19
N ILE A 211 27.65 2.99 -29.43
CA ILE A 211 27.70 2.63 -27.99
C ILE A 211 28.38 3.70 -27.14
#